data_AF-A0A0G0H2Z1-F1
#
_entry.id   AF-A0A0G0H2Z1-F1
#
_cell.length_a   1.000
_cell.length_b   1.000
_cell.length_c   1.000
_cell.angle_alpha   90.00
_cell.angle_beta   90.00
_cell.angle_gamma   90.00
#
_symmetry.space_group_name_H-M   'P 1'
#
loop_
_entity.id
_entity.type
_entity.pdbx_description
1 polymer ?
#
loop_
_entity_poly.entity_id
_entity_poly.type
_entity_poly.pdbx_seq_one_letter_code
_entity_poly.pdbx_strand_id
1 'polypeptide(L)'
;DLDFFTERENFDGKKVEELLNGQGKWVTTSKSEGTLYGEFFGAKMSFIAYPFFMPATPMRKYGKVAMVTPFDIAVMKILAISQRGRKRDFFDLYWICQNVQALSEIIPRVHKQYNMHQNIIHILKSLVYFKDAENDPEPEIYFKANWNTVKKFFIKEIPIITYKVMNLN
;
A
#
# COMPACT_ATOMS: atom_id res chain seq x y z
N ASP A 1 3.22 2.49 12.85
CA ASP A 1 4.31 2.74 11.88
C ASP A 1 3.98 3.97 11.06
N LEU A 2 4.98 4.72 10.64
CA LEU A 2 4.84 5.86 9.72
C LEU A 2 5.66 5.59 8.47
N ASP A 3 5.00 5.50 7.32
CA ASP A 3 5.65 5.23 6.05
C ASP A 3 5.72 6.51 5.21
N PHE A 4 6.94 6.98 4.92
CA PHE A 4 7.21 8.16 4.11
C PHE A 4 7.80 7.75 2.76
N PHE A 5 7.21 8.28 1.70
CA PHE A 5 7.60 7.97 0.32
C PHE A 5 8.04 9.23 -0.41
N THR A 6 8.97 9.08 -1.35
CA THR A 6 9.36 10.15 -2.27
C THR A 6 9.48 9.62 -3.69
N GLU A 7 9.02 10.40 -4.67
CA GLU A 7 9.15 10.07 -6.10
C GLU A 7 10.60 10.23 -6.61
N ARG A 8 11.49 10.80 -5.80
CA ARG A 8 12.89 11.05 -6.14
C ARG A 8 13.71 9.77 -6.00
N GLU A 9 14.28 9.29 -7.11
CA GLU A 9 15.18 8.12 -7.13
C GLU A 9 16.45 8.34 -6.29
N ASN A 10 17.01 9.55 -6.33
CA ASN A 10 18.24 9.91 -5.62
C ASN A 10 18.01 10.22 -4.12
N PHE A 11 17.12 9.46 -3.46
CA PHE A 11 16.88 9.60 -2.03
C PHE A 11 18.14 9.28 -1.22
N ASP A 12 18.63 10.29 -0.50
CA ASP A 12 19.78 10.16 0.38
C ASP A 12 19.33 9.86 1.82
N GLY A 13 19.18 8.58 2.13
CA GLY A 13 18.82 8.12 3.47
C GLY A 13 19.84 8.53 4.53
N LYS A 14 21.11 8.78 4.18
CA LYS A 14 22.12 9.23 5.15
C LYS A 14 21.80 10.62 5.67
N LYS A 15 21.37 11.56 4.81
CA LYS A 15 20.95 12.90 5.25
C LYS A 15 19.76 12.88 6.20
N VAL A 16 18.79 11.99 5.96
CA VAL A 16 17.64 11.82 6.86
C VAL A 16 18.08 11.27 8.21
N GLU A 17 18.93 10.23 8.19
CA GLU A 17 19.49 9.63 9.40
C GLU A 17 20.30 10.65 10.23
N GLU A 18 21.16 11.47 9.60
CA GLU A 18 21.91 12.54 10.27
C GLU A 18 20.98 13.59 10.89
N LEU A 19 19.94 14.01 10.17
CA LEU A 19 18.95 14.96 10.68
C LEU A 19 18.21 14.40 11.91
N LEU A 20 17.74 13.14 11.84
CA LEU A 20 16.99 12.52 12.92
C LEU A 20 17.88 12.26 14.14
N ASN A 21 19.12 11.81 13.96
CA ASN A 21 20.09 11.70 15.04
C ASN A 21 20.37 13.04 15.73
N GLY A 22 20.40 14.14 14.97
CA GLY A 22 20.58 15.49 15.52
C GLY A 22 19.36 16.02 16.29
N GLN A 23 18.16 15.50 16.02
CA GLN A 23 16.91 15.93 16.66
C GLN A 23 16.43 15.01 17.79
N GLY A 24 16.95 13.78 17.89
CA GLY A 24 16.48 12.83 18.89
C GLY A 24 17.10 11.44 18.75
N LYS A 25 16.47 10.46 19.40
CA LYS A 25 16.91 9.07 19.40
C LYS A 25 16.40 8.36 18.15
N TRP A 26 17.17 8.44 17.07
CA TRP A 26 17.01 7.60 15.89
C TRP A 26 17.78 6.29 16.07
N VAL A 27 17.15 5.17 15.71
CA VAL A 27 17.78 3.84 15.70
C VAL A 27 17.51 3.18 14.37
N THR A 28 18.54 3.03 13.54
CA THR A 28 18.44 2.36 12.24
C THR A 28 18.24 0.86 12.42
N THR A 29 17.21 0.31 11.78
CA THR A 29 16.94 -1.13 11.76
C THR A 29 17.38 -1.76 10.45
N SER A 30 17.30 -1.04 9.33
CA SER A 30 17.81 -1.48 8.03
C SER A 30 18.06 -0.29 7.11
N LYS A 31 19.07 -0.40 6.26
CA LYS A 31 19.45 0.63 5.29
C LYS A 31 19.91 -0.02 4.00
N SER A 32 19.35 0.42 2.89
CA SER A 32 19.75 0.03 1.54
C SER A 32 19.66 1.25 0.62
N GLU A 33 20.08 1.10 -0.64
CA GLU A 33 19.86 2.14 -1.64
C GLU A 33 18.37 2.50 -1.71
N GLY A 34 18.08 3.81 -1.69
CA GLY A 34 16.71 4.33 -1.73
C GLY A 34 15.85 4.03 -0.50
N THR A 35 16.33 3.36 0.55
CA THR A 35 15.49 2.94 1.67
C THR A 35 16.18 3.08 3.03
N LEU A 36 15.49 3.68 3.98
CA LEU A 36 15.89 3.77 5.38
C LEU A 36 14.74 3.34 6.29
N TYR A 37 14.99 2.31 7.10
CA TYR A 37 14.09 1.85 8.15
C TYR A 37 14.72 2.10 9.52
N GLY A 38 13.88 2.50 10.47
CA GLY A 38 14.33 2.67 11.84
C GLY A 38 13.22 3.09 12.77
N GLU A 39 13.62 3.48 13.97
CA GLU A 39 12.72 3.95 15.01
C GLU A 39 13.15 5.34 15.47
N PHE A 40 12.18 6.25 15.61
CA PHE A 40 12.39 7.58 16.16
C PHE A 40 11.49 7.75 17.38
N PHE A 41 12.09 7.96 18.56
CA PHE A 41 11.35 8.00 19.84
C PHE A 41 10.40 6.79 20.04
N GLY A 42 10.83 5.60 19.59
CA GLY A 42 10.05 4.36 19.68
C GLY A 42 8.95 4.19 18.62
N ALA A 43 8.72 5.18 17.76
CA ALA A 43 7.84 5.04 16.60
C ALA A 43 8.62 4.46 15.41
N LYS A 44 8.16 3.33 14.86
CA LYS A 44 8.70 2.76 13.63
C LYS A 44 8.42 3.69 12.45
N MET A 45 9.46 3.99 11.70
CA MET A 45 9.39 4.84 10.51
C MET A 45 10.10 4.17 9.33
N SER A 46 9.54 4.36 8.14
CA SER A 46 10.19 4.03 6.89
C SER A 46 10.30 5.26 6.01
N PHE A 47 11.44 5.40 5.33
CA PHE A 47 11.65 6.41 4.30
C PHE A 47 12.11 5.69 3.03
N ILE A 48 11.30 5.79 1.98
CA ILE A 48 11.42 4.94 0.80
C ILE A 48 11.35 5.79 -0.47
N ALA A 49 12.36 5.66 -1.32
CA ALA A 49 12.29 6.08 -2.71
C ALA A 49 11.29 5.19 -3.44
N TYR A 50 10.24 5.82 -3.97
CA TYR A 50 9.12 5.17 -4.61
C TYR A 50 8.81 5.85 -5.96
N PRO A 51 9.82 5.94 -6.85
CA PRO A 51 9.74 6.69 -8.12
C PRO A 51 8.76 6.09 -9.12
N PHE A 52 8.34 4.85 -8.87
CA PHE A 52 7.47 4.10 -9.76
C PHE A 52 5.98 4.36 -9.55
N PHE A 53 5.61 5.12 -8.51
CA PHE A 53 4.24 5.48 -8.21
C PHE A 53 4.01 6.97 -8.31
N MET A 54 2.93 7.36 -8.98
CA MET A 54 2.49 8.74 -9.07
C MET A 54 1.05 8.85 -8.52
N PRO A 55 0.83 9.65 -7.46
CA PRO A 55 -0.51 9.94 -6.95
C PRO A 55 -1.37 10.57 -8.06
N ALA A 56 -2.60 10.08 -8.25
CA ALA A 56 -3.52 10.67 -9.21
C ALA A 56 -4.21 11.92 -8.67
N THR A 57 -4.14 12.15 -7.36
CA THR A 57 -4.79 13.26 -6.68
C THR A 57 -3.80 14.08 -5.85
N PRO A 58 -4.02 15.39 -5.69
CA PRO A 58 -3.19 16.20 -4.80
C PRO A 58 -3.18 15.63 -3.38
N MET A 59 -1.99 15.49 -2.80
CA MET A 59 -1.84 15.06 -1.42
C MET A 59 -2.51 16.03 -0.45
N ARG A 60 -3.15 15.49 0.58
CA ARG A 60 -3.72 16.29 1.68
C ARG A 60 -2.62 16.66 2.65
N LYS A 61 -2.59 17.92 3.10
CA LYS A 61 -1.65 18.37 4.13
C LYS A 61 -2.32 18.34 5.51
N TYR A 62 -1.60 17.78 6.47
CA TYR A 62 -1.92 17.90 7.89
C TYR A 62 -0.68 18.44 8.61
N GLY A 63 -0.71 19.73 8.95
CA GLY A 63 0.45 20.45 9.43
C GLY A 63 1.60 20.40 8.41
N LYS A 64 2.72 19.78 8.80
CA LYS A 64 3.92 19.60 7.95
C LYS A 64 3.94 18.28 7.19
N VAL A 65 2.97 17.40 7.42
CA VAL A 65 2.91 16.07 6.79
C VAL A 65 1.99 16.13 5.57
N ALA A 66 2.47 15.59 4.44
CA ALA A 66 1.66 15.34 3.27
C ALA A 66 1.22 13.87 3.28
N MET A 67 -0.06 13.64 2.98
CA MET A 67 -0.67 12.32 2.96
C MET A 67 -1.34 12.07 1.61
N VAL A 68 -1.07 10.90 1.03
CA VAL A 68 -1.80 10.40 -0.13
C VAL A 68 -3.27 10.20 0.22
N THR A 69 -4.15 10.35 -0.77
CA THR A 69 -5.59 10.19 -0.53
C THR A 69 -5.98 8.72 -0.42
N PRO A 70 -7.12 8.38 0.20
CA PRO A 70 -7.59 6.99 0.25
C PRO A 70 -7.73 6.33 -1.13
N PHE A 71 -8.02 7.12 -2.17
CA PHE A 71 -8.05 6.67 -3.56
C PHE A 71 -6.70 6.13 -4.05
N ASP A 72 -5.62 6.85 -3.74
CA ASP A 72 -4.26 6.48 -4.12
C ASP A 72 -3.72 5.36 -3.23
N ILE A 73 -4.07 5.36 -1.93
CA ILE A 73 -3.77 4.26 -1.01
C ILE A 73 -4.39 2.95 -1.50
N ALA A 74 -5.61 2.98 -2.05
CA ALA A 74 -6.26 1.79 -2.61
C ALA A 74 -5.39 1.08 -3.67
N VAL A 75 -4.82 1.87 -4.58
CA VAL A 75 -3.94 1.39 -5.65
C VAL A 75 -2.63 0.84 -5.07
N MET A 76 -2.05 1.53 -4.08
CA MET A 76 -0.88 1.04 -3.35
C MET A 76 -1.15 -0.30 -2.65
N LYS A 77 -2.34 -0.50 -2.08
CA LYS A 77 -2.73 -1.75 -1.41
C LYS A 77 -2.90 -2.90 -2.38
N ILE A 78 -3.47 -2.67 -3.56
CA ILE A 78 -3.52 -3.69 -4.62
C ILE A 78 -2.11 -4.17 -4.95
N LEU A 79 -1.17 -3.24 -5.17
CA LEU A 79 0.20 -3.63 -5.50
C LEU A 79 0.88 -4.35 -4.32
N ALA A 80 0.73 -3.87 -3.10
CA ALA A 80 1.25 -4.52 -1.90
C ALA A 80 0.73 -5.96 -1.75
N ILE A 81 -0.57 -6.19 -1.95
CA ILE A 81 -1.14 -7.55 -1.93
C ILE A 81 -0.50 -8.42 -3.01
N SER A 82 -0.34 -7.90 -4.23
CA SER A 82 0.26 -8.66 -5.34
C SER A 82 1.73 -9.07 -5.13
N GLN A 83 2.45 -8.35 -4.25
CA GLN A 83 3.87 -8.58 -3.97
C GLN A 83 4.11 -9.42 -2.71
N ARG A 84 3.34 -9.20 -1.64
CA ARG A 84 3.60 -9.79 -0.31
C ARG A 84 2.38 -10.41 0.39
N GLY A 85 1.17 -10.16 -0.11
CA GLY A 85 -0.05 -10.80 0.38
C GLY A 85 -0.30 -10.69 1.90
N ARG A 86 -0.07 -9.53 2.53
CA ARG A 86 -0.27 -9.38 3.99
C ARG A 86 -1.73 -9.20 4.38
N LYS A 87 -2.19 -9.85 5.46
CA LYS A 87 -3.60 -9.80 5.93
C LYS A 87 -4.08 -8.37 6.15
N ARG A 88 -3.27 -7.51 6.78
CA ARG A 88 -3.61 -6.09 6.99
C ARG A 88 -3.90 -5.34 5.69
N ASP A 89 -3.17 -5.63 4.61
CA ASP A 89 -3.35 -4.94 3.34
C ASP A 89 -4.70 -5.31 2.68
N PHE A 90 -5.17 -6.55 2.89
CA PHE A 90 -6.52 -6.96 2.48
C PHE A 90 -7.63 -6.26 3.28
N PHE A 91 -7.46 -6.10 4.60
CA PHE A 91 -8.43 -5.36 5.43
C PHE A 91 -8.50 -3.88 5.04
N ASP A 92 -7.35 -3.25 4.81
CA ASP A 92 -7.28 -1.85 4.35
C ASP A 92 -7.99 -1.67 3.01
N LEU A 93 -7.68 -2.54 2.02
CA LEU A 93 -8.31 -2.47 0.72
C LEU A 93 -9.82 -2.76 0.80
N TYR A 94 -10.23 -3.75 1.61
CA TYR A 94 -11.64 -4.02 1.87
C TYR A 94 -12.36 -2.79 2.42
N TRP A 95 -11.80 -2.15 3.44
CA TRP A 95 -12.41 -0.96 4.04
C TRP A 95 -12.56 0.17 3.02
N ILE A 96 -11.53 0.43 2.23
CA ILE A 96 -11.58 1.43 1.15
C ILE A 96 -12.67 1.07 0.14
N CYS A 97 -12.79 -0.21 -0.23
CA CYS A 97 -13.82 -0.67 -1.16
C CYS A 97 -15.24 -0.49 -0.66
N GLN A 98 -15.46 -0.61 0.66
CA GLN A 98 -16.78 -0.43 1.26
C GLN A 98 -17.16 1.04 1.46
N ASN A 99 -16.19 1.96 1.60
CA ASN A 99 -16.45 3.32 2.08
C ASN A 99 -16.05 4.43 1.09
N VAL A 100 -15.18 4.13 0.12
CA VAL A 100 -14.54 5.15 -0.73
C VAL A 100 -14.81 4.90 -2.21
N GLN A 101 -14.43 3.73 -2.73
CA GLN A 101 -14.51 3.45 -4.16
C GLN A 101 -14.58 1.94 -4.45
N ALA A 102 -15.43 1.52 -5.39
CA ALA A 102 -15.56 0.11 -5.75
C ALA A 102 -14.26 -0.49 -6.33
N LEU A 103 -13.95 -1.75 -6.00
CA LEU A 103 -12.74 -2.44 -6.44
C LEU A 103 -12.59 -2.46 -7.98
N SER A 104 -13.70 -2.58 -8.71
CA SER A 104 -13.73 -2.56 -10.18
C SER A 104 -13.23 -1.24 -10.78
N GLU A 105 -13.35 -0.14 -10.04
CA GLU A 105 -12.88 1.18 -10.49
C GLU A 105 -11.42 1.45 -10.07
N ILE A 106 -10.95 0.79 -9.01
CA ILE A 106 -9.58 0.94 -8.52
C ILE A 106 -8.61 0.17 -9.41
N ILE A 107 -8.94 -1.05 -9.82
CA ILE A 107 -8.05 -1.93 -10.59
C ILE A 107 -7.49 -1.28 -11.87
N PRO A 108 -8.30 -0.62 -12.73
CA PRO A 108 -7.78 0.06 -13.93
C PRO A 108 -6.80 1.19 -13.64
N ARG A 109 -6.78 1.74 -12.43
CA ARG A 109 -5.88 2.83 -12.04
C ARG A 109 -4.46 2.35 -11.75
N VAL A 110 -4.27 1.07 -11.44
CA VAL A 110 -2.94 0.50 -11.15
C VAL A 110 -1.98 0.81 -12.30
N HIS A 111 -2.38 0.59 -13.55
CA HIS A 111 -1.56 0.88 -14.73
C HIS A 111 -1.35 2.37 -15.02
N LYS A 112 -2.22 3.24 -14.51
CA LYS A 112 -2.11 4.69 -14.71
C LYS A 112 -1.18 5.34 -13.69
N GLN A 113 -1.12 4.77 -12.49
CA GLN A 113 -0.38 5.32 -11.36
C GLN A 113 0.97 4.65 -11.14
N TYR A 114 1.18 3.47 -11.73
CA TYR A 114 2.48 2.81 -11.76
C TYR A 114 3.10 2.86 -13.15
N ASN A 115 4.32 3.39 -13.24
CA ASN A 115 5.05 3.52 -14.51
C ASN A 115 5.70 2.21 -15.00
N MET A 116 5.64 1.16 -14.19
CA MET A 116 6.09 -0.19 -14.54
C MET A 116 4.92 -1.03 -15.03
N HIS A 117 5.13 -1.81 -16.09
CA HIS A 117 4.09 -2.72 -16.59
C HIS A 117 3.73 -3.75 -15.52
N GLN A 118 2.47 -3.70 -15.07
CA GLN A 118 1.93 -4.64 -14.10
C GLN A 118 1.25 -5.81 -14.82
N ASN A 119 1.46 -7.02 -14.34
CA ASN A 119 0.70 -8.16 -14.86
C ASN A 119 -0.68 -8.16 -14.19
N ILE A 120 -1.70 -7.70 -14.91
CA ILE A 120 -3.07 -7.61 -14.39
C ILE A 120 -3.63 -8.98 -13.96
N ILE A 121 -3.28 -10.05 -14.68
CA ILE A 121 -3.71 -11.41 -14.33
C ILE A 121 -3.07 -11.87 -13.02
N HIS A 122 -1.79 -11.55 -12.81
CA HIS A 122 -1.10 -11.78 -11.54
C HIS A 122 -1.79 -11.03 -10.40
N ILE A 123 -2.05 -9.73 -10.56
CA ILE A 123 -2.75 -8.91 -9.57
C ILE A 123 -4.10 -9.52 -9.18
N LEU A 124 -4.93 -9.85 -10.17
CA LEU A 124 -6.25 -10.43 -9.93
C LEU A 124 -6.16 -11.76 -9.18
N LYS A 125 -5.21 -12.63 -9.54
CA LYS A 125 -4.97 -13.90 -8.83
C LYS A 125 -4.52 -13.65 -7.39
N SER A 126 -3.61 -12.71 -7.15
CA SER A 126 -3.13 -12.39 -5.80
C SER A 126 -4.25 -11.88 -4.89
N LEU A 127 -5.24 -11.16 -5.42
CA LEU A 127 -6.38 -10.66 -4.64
C LEU A 127 -7.32 -11.79 -4.13
N VAL A 128 -7.18 -13.01 -4.64
CA VAL A 128 -7.89 -14.21 -4.13
C VAL A 128 -6.94 -15.28 -3.57
N TYR A 129 -5.65 -14.97 -3.46
CA TYR A 129 -4.64 -15.89 -2.95
C TYR A 129 -4.31 -15.58 -1.48
N PHE A 130 -5.10 -16.16 -0.58
CA PHE A 130 -5.03 -15.85 0.86
C PHE A 130 -3.94 -16.61 1.62
N LYS A 131 -3.26 -17.57 0.98
CA LYS A 131 -2.30 -18.45 1.64
C LYS A 131 -1.18 -17.67 2.34
N ASP A 132 -0.69 -16.60 1.72
CA ASP A 132 0.38 -15.76 2.26
C ASP A 132 -0.08 -14.94 3.48
N ALA A 133 -1.39 -14.63 3.55
CA ALA A 133 -1.99 -13.85 4.62
C ALA A 133 -2.51 -14.71 5.78
N GLU A 134 -2.75 -16.02 5.59
CA GLU A 134 -3.58 -16.81 6.50
C GLU A 134 -3.04 -16.82 7.94
N ASN A 135 -1.71 -16.92 8.07
CA ASN A 135 -1.00 -16.96 9.36
C ASN A 135 -0.59 -15.57 9.90
N ASP A 136 -0.83 -14.48 9.17
CA ASP A 136 -0.59 -13.14 9.69
C ASP A 136 -1.55 -12.87 10.88
N PRO A 137 -1.12 -12.07 11.88
CA PRO A 137 -2.01 -11.66 12.96
C PRO A 137 -3.21 -10.87 12.42
N GLU A 138 -4.36 -10.99 13.09
CA GLU A 138 -5.52 -10.15 12.78
C GLU A 138 -5.16 -8.67 13.05
N PRO A 139 -5.42 -7.76 12.10
CA PRO A 139 -5.16 -6.34 12.32
C PRO A 139 -6.15 -5.77 13.33
N GLU A 140 -5.71 -4.76 14.08
CA GLU A 140 -6.62 -3.94 14.87
C GLU A 140 -7.46 -3.07 13.92
N ILE A 141 -8.78 -3.22 14.00
CA ILE A 141 -9.73 -2.54 13.13
C ILE A 141 -10.82 -1.84 13.93
N TYR A 142 -11.32 -0.74 13.38
CA TYR A 142 -12.37 0.09 13.99
C TYR A 142 -13.71 -0.01 13.25
N PHE A 143 -13.93 -1.14 12.56
CA PHE A 143 -15.14 -1.44 11.80
C PHE A 143 -15.51 -2.92 11.92
N LYS A 144 -16.76 -3.25 11.60
CA LYS A 144 -17.26 -4.63 11.72
C LYS A 144 -16.84 -5.49 10.53
N ALA A 145 -15.69 -6.17 10.68
CA ALA A 145 -15.25 -7.21 9.75
C ALA A 145 -14.45 -8.28 10.49
N ASN A 146 -14.30 -9.44 9.86
CA ASN A 146 -13.34 -10.46 10.26
C ASN A 146 -12.71 -11.04 8.98
N TRP A 147 -11.68 -11.87 9.15
CA TRP A 147 -10.94 -12.39 7.99
C TRP A 147 -11.83 -13.13 6.98
N ASN A 148 -12.82 -13.90 7.46
CA ASN A 148 -13.75 -14.59 6.58
C ASN A 148 -14.66 -13.64 5.78
N THR A 149 -15.10 -12.53 6.38
CA THR A 149 -15.85 -11.48 5.67
C THR A 149 -15.02 -10.86 4.57
N VAL A 150 -13.75 -10.54 4.85
CA VAL A 150 -12.82 -9.96 3.88
C VAL A 150 -12.55 -10.94 2.73
N LYS A 151 -12.25 -12.21 3.02
CA LYS A 151 -12.07 -13.24 2.00
C LYS A 151 -13.30 -13.39 1.09
N LYS A 152 -14.50 -13.46 1.68
CA LYS A 152 -15.76 -13.57 0.93
C LYS A 152 -15.99 -12.39 -0.02
N PHE A 153 -15.62 -11.18 0.39
CA PHE A 153 -15.68 -10.00 -0.48
C PHE A 153 -14.81 -10.19 -1.73
N PHE A 154 -13.52 -10.50 -1.58
CA PHE A 154 -12.63 -10.66 -2.73
C PHE A 154 -13.01 -11.85 -3.62
N ILE A 155 -13.40 -12.99 -3.03
CA ILE A 155 -13.88 -14.17 -3.78
C ILE A 155 -15.10 -13.82 -4.64
N LYS A 156 -15.99 -12.93 -4.17
CA LYS A 156 -17.17 -12.49 -4.91
C LYS A 156 -16.81 -11.50 -6.02
N GLU A 157 -16.00 -10.49 -5.72
CA GLU A 157 -15.77 -9.36 -6.64
C GLU A 157 -14.80 -9.73 -7.79
N ILE A 158 -13.75 -10.51 -7.49
CA ILE A 158 -12.66 -10.74 -8.45
C ILE A 158 -13.11 -11.48 -9.72
N PRO A 159 -13.99 -12.52 -9.69
CA PRO A 159 -14.50 -13.14 -10.91
C PRO A 159 -15.25 -12.17 -11.82
N ILE A 160 -16.08 -11.29 -11.24
CA ILE A 160 -16.87 -10.28 -11.98
C ILE A 160 -15.92 -9.28 -12.65
N ILE A 161 -14.91 -8.82 -11.91
CA ILE A 161 -13.92 -7.87 -12.42
C ILE A 161 -13.06 -8.52 -13.49
N THR A 162 -12.64 -9.77 -13.29
CA THR A 162 -11.85 -10.53 -14.26
C THR A 162 -12.60 -10.65 -15.60
N TYR A 163 -13.89 -11.00 -15.57
CA TYR A 163 -14.71 -11.05 -16.78
C TYR A 163 -14.77 -9.69 -17.49
N LYS A 164 -14.97 -8.60 -16.75
CA LYS A 164 -14.99 -7.25 -17.34
C LYS A 164 -13.65 -6.88 -17.98
N VAL A 165 -12.54 -7.15 -17.30
CA VAL A 165 -11.19 -6.83 -17.80
C VAL A 165 -10.84 -7.67 -19.03
N MET A 166 -11.22 -8.95 -19.06
CA MET A 166 -10.92 -9.85 -20.18
C MET A 166 -11.76 -9.56 -21.44
N ASN A 167 -12.97 -9.02 -21.29
CA ASN A 167 -13.86 -8.71 -22.44
C ASN A 167 -13.76 -7.25 -22.92
N LEU A 168 -12.96 -6.42 -22.26
CA LEU A 168 -12.64 -5.05 -22.70
C LEU A 168 -11.34 -4.97 -23.51
N ASN A 169 -10.61 -6.09 -23.61
CA ASN A 169 -9.44 -6.29 -24.47
C ASN A 169 -9.83 -7.09 -25.71
#